data_AF-A0A3M2BGB4-F1
#
_entry.id   AF-A0A3M2BGB4-F1
#
_cell.length_a   1.000
_cell.length_b   1.000
_cell.length_c   1.000
_cell.angle_alpha   90.00
_cell.angle_beta   90.00
_cell.angle_gamma   90.00
#
_symmetry.space_group_name_H-M   'P 1'
#
loop_
_entity.id
_entity.type
_entity.pdbx_description
1 polymer ?
#
loop_
_entity_poly.entity_id
_entity_poly.type
_entity_poly.pdbx_seq_one_letter_code
_entity_poly.pdbx_strand_id
1 'polypeptide(L)' 'MNPDQLRKALAELKGQRTATFVFHGVPEPNTQLNVHNAMLVPDEPDHLIKLTDGQSIFIIDAERVAYIRIGTQ' A
#
# COMPACT_ATOMS: atom_id res chain seq x y z
N MET A 1 10.41 0.44 6.00
CA MET A 1 10.32 -1.04 5.80
C MET A 1 11.02 -1.36 4.48
N ASN A 2 11.64 -2.53 4.27
CA ASN A 2 12.18 -2.80 2.92
C ASN A 2 11.05 -3.20 1.94
N PRO A 3 11.24 -3.01 0.62
CA PRO A 3 10.20 -3.32 -0.38
C PRO A 3 9.70 -4.76 -0.35
N ASP A 4 10.58 -5.75 -0.16
CA ASP A 4 10.20 -7.17 -0.14
C ASP A 4 9.32 -7.54 1.06
N GLN A 5 9.66 -7.03 2.24
CA GLN A 5 8.87 -7.19 3.46
C GLN A 5 7.49 -6.57 3.28
N LEU A 6 7.44 -5.37 2.69
CA LEU A 6 6.18 -4.70 2.39
C LEU A 6 5.34 -5.51 1.40
N ARG A 7 5.93 -5.95 0.28
CA ARG A 7 5.23 -6.77 -0.72
C ARG A 7 4.66 -8.04 -0.09
N LYS A 8 5.43 -8.71 0.77
CA LYS A 8 4.98 -9.91 1.49
C LYS A 8 3.81 -9.62 2.42
N ALA A 9 3.84 -8.51 3.15
CA ALA A 9 2.75 -8.11 4.04
C ALA A 9 1.46 -7.80 3.27
N LEU A 10 1.57 -7.25 2.06
CA LEU A 10 0.44 -6.89 1.21
C LEU A 10 -0.10 -8.06 0.38
N ALA A 11 0.54 -9.24 0.38
CA ALA A 11 0.17 -10.37 -0.46
C ALA A 11 -1.24 -10.95 -0.18
N GLU A 12 -1.82 -10.65 0.99
CA GLU A 12 -3.20 -11.03 1.31
C GLU A 12 -4.26 -10.09 0.69
N LEU A 13 -3.86 -8.95 0.14
CA LEU A 13 -4.76 -7.97 -0.46
C LEU A 13 -5.24 -8.46 -1.83
N LYS A 14 -6.49 -8.97 -1.84
CA LYS A 14 -7.16 -9.57 -3.02
C LYS A 14 -8.52 -8.92 -3.30
N GLY A 15 -8.68 -7.63 -2.99
CA GLY A 15 -9.89 -6.88 -3.31
C GLY A 15 -10.96 -6.84 -2.22
N GLN A 16 -10.68 -7.40 -1.04
CA GLN A 16 -11.67 -7.57 0.04
C GLN A 16 -11.40 -6.70 1.27
N ARG A 17 -10.19 -6.12 1.38
CA ARG A 17 -9.73 -5.38 2.55
C ARG A 17 -9.31 -3.98 2.16
N THR A 18 -9.44 -3.04 3.09
CA THR A 18 -8.86 -1.71 2.95
C THR A 18 -7.44 -1.73 3.52
N ALA A 19 -6.50 -1.14 2.78
CA ALA A 19 -5.16 -0.86 3.26
C ALA A 19 -5.04 0.63 3.59
N THR A 20 -4.78 0.95 4.86
CA THR A 20 -4.46 2.30 5.31
C THR A 20 -2.97 2.41 5.55
N PHE A 21 -2.30 3.24 4.76
CA PHE A 21 -0.89 3.56 4.90
C PHE A 21 -0.74 4.85 5.69
N VAL A 22 0.25 4.87 6.59
CA VAL A 22 0.71 6.09 7.23
C VAL A 22 2.18 6.29 6.91
N PHE A 23 2.52 7.48 6.42
CA PHE A 23 3.86 7.81 5.98
C PHE A 23 4.57 8.69 7.01
N HIS A 24 5.87 8.44 7.22
CA HIS A 24 6.74 9.35 7.96
C HIS A 24 7.36 10.39 7.02
N GLY A 25 7.69 11.57 7.56
CA GLY A 25 8.31 12.65 6.79
C GLY A 25 7.41 13.35 5.77
N VAL A 26 6.11 13.06 5.76
CA VAL A 26 5.09 13.76 4.95
C VAL A 26 4.31 14.72 5.85
N PRO A 27 4.17 16.01 5.50
CA PRO A 27 3.36 16.94 6.29
C PRO A 27 1.86 16.62 6.22
N GLU A 28 1.14 16.92 7.31
CA GLU A 28 -0.32 16.88 7.32
C GLU A 28 -0.93 17.85 6.29
N PRO A 29 -2.11 17.53 5.72
CA PRO A 29 -2.96 16.36 6.01
C PRO A 29 -2.63 15.10 5.19
N ASN A 30 -1.54 15.11 4.41
CA ASN A 30 -1.24 14.07 3.41
C ASN A 30 -0.47 12.86 3.98
N THR A 31 -0.48 12.69 5.31
CA THR A 31 0.24 11.62 6.00
C THR A 31 -0.40 10.25 5.81
N GLN A 32 -1.67 10.18 5.38
CA GLN A 32 -2.42 8.95 5.26
C GLN A 32 -2.94 8.70 3.84
N LEU A 33 -2.89 7.43 3.42
CA LEU A 33 -3.51 6.95 2.19
C LEU A 33 -4.42 5.77 2.51
N ASN A 34 -5.68 5.84 2.06
CA ASN A 34 -6.62 4.73 2.14
C ASN A 34 -6.83 4.15 0.73
N VAL A 35 -6.53 2.86 0.57
CA VAL A 35 -6.84 2.10 -0.65
C VAL A 35 -7.95 1.13 -0.31
N HIS A 36 -9.16 1.42 -0.80
CA HIS A 36 -10.33 0.55 -0.62
C HIS A 36 -10.28 -0.63 -1.57
N ASN A 37 -10.84 -1.78 -1.16
CA ASN A 37 -10.80 -3.02 -1.96
C ASN A 37 -9.40 -3.28 -2.52
N ALA A 38 -8.38 -3.11 -1.68
CA ALA A 38 -7.01 -3.09 -2.11
C ALA A 38 -6.61 -4.45 -2.70
N MET A 39 -5.92 -4.38 -3.83
CA MET A 39 -5.29 -5.51 -4.51
C MET A 39 -3.82 -5.19 -4.71
N LEU A 40 -2.95 -6.11 -4.33
CA LEU A 40 -1.54 -6.02 -4.68
C LEU A 40 -1.38 -6.31 -6.17
N VAL A 41 -0.78 -5.37 -6.91
CA VAL A 41 -0.38 -5.61 -8.30
C VAL A 41 0.84 -6.52 -8.30
N PRO A 42 0.91 -7.52 -9.20
CA PRO A 42 2.07 -8.40 -9.36
C PRO A 42 3.38 -7.61 -9.51
N ASP A 43 4.50 -8.25 -9.19
CA ASP A 43 5.80 -7.64 -9.43
C ASP A 43 6.01 -7.41 -10.93
N GLU A 44 6.39 -6.19 -11.27
CA GLU A 44 6.66 -5.73 -12.64
C GLU A 44 8.16 -5.37 -12.76
N PRO A 45 8.71 -5.17 -13.97
CA PRO A 45 10.15 -4.94 -14.15
C PRO A 45 10.74 -3.72 -13.43
N ASP A 46 9.91 -2.77 -12.98
CA ASP A 46 10.34 -1.63 -12.18
C ASP A 46 10.47 -1.94 -10.67
N HIS A 47 10.05 -3.14 -10.25
CA HIS A 47 10.02 -3.63 -8.88
C HIS A 47 9.32 -2.70 -7.87
N LEU A 48 8.46 -1.80 -8.35
CA LEU A 48 7.71 -0.89 -7.48
C LEU A 48 6.56 -1.60 -6.78
N ILE A 49 6.26 -1.19 -5.55
CA ILE A 49 5.09 -1.66 -4.82
C ILE A 49 3.87 -0.89 -5.31
N LYS A 50 2.97 -1.60 -5.98
CA LYS A 50 1.75 -1.03 -6.57
C LYS A 50 0.52 -1.69 -5.99
N LEU A 51 -0.47 -0.90 -5.60
CA LEU A 51 -1.80 -1.37 -5.28
C LEU A 51 -2.82 -0.80 -6.26
N THR A 52 -3.95 -1.49 -6.39
CA THR A 52 -5.11 -0.98 -7.08
C THR A 52 -6.38 -1.19 -6.26
N ASP A 53 -7.32 -0.27 -6.41
CA ASP A 53 -8.71 -0.38 -5.94
C ASP A 53 -9.68 -0.75 -7.09
N GLY A 54 -9.14 -1.04 -8.28
CA GLY A 54 -9.88 -1.25 -9.52
C GLY A 54 -10.20 0.02 -10.31
N GLN A 55 -9.88 1.20 -9.79
CA GLN A 55 -10.06 2.50 -10.46
C GLN A 55 -8.72 3.24 -10.65
N SER A 56 -7.83 3.12 -9.68
CA SER A 56 -6.54 3.82 -9.61
C SER A 56 -5.40 2.83 -9.35
N ILE A 57 -4.18 3.27 -9.69
CA ILE A 57 -2.93 2.60 -9.33
C ILE A 57 -2.19 3.50 -8.32
N PHE A 58 -1.86 2.94 -7.17
CA PHE A 58 -1.17 3.61 -6.08
C PHE A 58 0.24 3.04 -5.98
N ILE A 59 1.25 3.88 -6.17
CA ILE A 59 2.67 3.51 -6.05
C ILE A 59 3.13 3.88 -4.63
N ILE A 60 3.67 2.91 -3.89
CA ILE A 60 4.01 3.06 -2.48
C ILE A 60 5.53 3.08 -2.29
N ASP A 61 6.02 4.16 -1.68
CA ASP A 61 7.39 4.24 -1.18
C ASP A 61 7.51 3.45 0.13
N ALA A 62 8.10 2.25 0.06
CA ALA A 62 8.26 1.34 1.19
C ALA A 62 9.13 1.92 2.32
N GLU A 63 10.09 2.78 1.99
CA GLU A 63 11.01 3.36 2.95
C GLU A 63 10.29 4.37 3.85
N ARG A 64 9.29 5.07 3.30
CA ARG A 64 8.48 6.09 4.00
C ARG A 64 7.28 5.56 4.75
N VAL A 65 6.92 4.29 4.61
CA VAL A 65 5.82 3.71 5.39
C VAL A 65 6.22 3.58 6.86
N ALA A 66 5.49 4.26 7.74
CA ALA A 66 5.60 4.13 9.19
C ALA A 66 4.86 2.89 9.70
N TYR A 67 3.60 2.72 9.29
CA TYR A 67 2.82 1.52 9.53
C TYR A 67 1.71 1.34 8.50
N ILE A 68 1.12 0.14 8.49
CA ILE A 68 -0.01 -0.21 7.63
C ILE A 68 -1.06 -0.89 8.47
N ARG A 69 -2.32 -0.47 8.31
CA ARG A 69 -3.48 -1.18 8.81
C ARG A 69 -4.15 -1.90 7.65
N ILE A 70 -4.33 -3.21 7.76
CA ILE A 70 -5.14 -4.01 6.84
C ILE A 70 -6.37 -4.49 7.60
N GLY A 71 -7.57 -4.18 7.09
CA GLY A 71 -8.81 -4.57 7.76
C GLY A 71 -10.02 -4.51 6.83
N THR A 72 -11.14 -5.02 7.31
CA THR A 72 -12.45 -4.76 6.72
C THR A 72 -12.87 -3.32 7.07
N GLN A 73 -13.72 -2.71 6.22
CA GLN A 73 -14.37 -1.46 6.62
C GLN A 73 -15.22 -1.67 7.87
#